data_AF-A0A821E0A0-F1
#
_entry.id   AF-A0A821E0A0-F1
#
_cell.length_a   1.000
_cell.length_b   1.000
_cell.length_c   1.000
_cell.angle_alpha   90.00
_cell.angle_beta   90.00
_cell.angle_gamma   90.00
#
_symmetry.space_group_name_H-M   'P 1'
#
loop_
_entity.id
_entity.type
_entity.pdbx_description
1 polymer ?
#
loop_
_entity_poly.entity_id
_entity_poly.type
_entity_poly.pdbx_seq_one_letter_code
_entity_poly.pdbx_strand_id
1 'polypeptide(L)' 'MSKDQHPYLTANPFSKLFHSLLSLRRKRPLEYSDLFDVLPDDQSEPWIDRLE' A
#
# COMPACT_ATOMS: atom_id res chain seq x y z
N MET A 1 -9.48 -12.80 -10.70
CA MET A 1 -9.24 -11.35 -10.56
C MET A 1 -7.82 -11.19 -10.06
N SER A 2 -6.91 -10.66 -10.88
CA SER A 2 -5.52 -10.42 -10.49
C SER A 2 -5.52 -9.26 -9.50
N LYS A 3 -5.03 -9.48 -8.28
CA LYS A 3 -4.89 -8.39 -7.30
C LYS A 3 -3.90 -7.38 -7.86
N ASP A 4 -4.32 -6.13 -8.00
CA ASP A 4 -3.45 -5.04 -8.41
C ASP A 4 -2.28 -4.97 -7.43
N GLN A 5 -1.05 -5.13 -7.94
CA GLN A 5 0.15 -5.06 -7.12
C GLN A 5 0.23 -3.68 -6.45
N HIS A 6 0.51 -3.67 -5.15
CA HIS A 6 0.63 -2.44 -4.38
C HIS A 6 1.67 -1.49 -5.04
N PRO A 7 1.32 -0.22 -5.34
CA PRO A 7 2.17 0.67 -6.13
C PRO A 7 3.54 0.95 -5.49
N TYR A 8 3.66 0.81 -4.18
CA TYR A 8 4.94 0.91 -3.46
C TYR A 8 5.95 -0.19 -3.84
N LEU A 9 5.49 -1.37 -4.26
CA LEU A 9 6.37 -2.48 -4.65
C LEU A 9 7.06 -2.19 -6.00
N THR A 10 6.37 -1.52 -6.92
CA THR A 10 6.88 -1.17 -8.25
C THR A 10 7.43 0.26 -8.33
N ALA A 11 7.21 1.08 -7.29
CA ALA A 11 7.73 2.44 -7.23
C ALA A 11 9.26 2.48 -7.21
N ASN A 12 9.82 3.42 -7.97
CA ASN A 12 11.24 3.71 -7.92
C ASN A 12 11.64 4.33 -6.55
N PRO A 13 12.93 4.31 -6.17
CA PRO A 13 13.39 4.81 -4.88
C PRO A 13 13.09 6.29 -4.61
N PHE A 14 12.99 7.12 -5.66
CA PHE A 14 12.65 8.53 -5.49
C PHE A 14 11.16 8.71 -5.13
N SER A 15 10.27 7.99 -5.82
CA SER A 15 8.85 7.93 -5.47
C SER A 15 8.66 7.39 -4.05
N LYS A 16 9.41 6.33 -3.69
CA LYS A 16 9.91 5.97 -2.34
C LYS A 16 9.75 7.04 -1.25
N LEU A 17 10.53 8.08 -1.48
CA LEU A 17 10.81 9.14 -0.52
C LEU A 17 9.76 10.26 -0.59
N PHE A 18 9.15 10.46 -1.76
CA PHE A 18 8.24 11.56 -2.04
C PHE A 18 6.87 11.05 -2.45
N HIS A 19 6.24 10.25 -1.59
CA HIS A 19 4.89 9.76 -1.83
C HIS A 19 3.83 10.79 -1.46
N SER A 20 3.04 11.26 -2.44
CA SER A 20 1.75 11.88 -2.19
C SER A 20 0.63 10.91 -2.58
N LEU A 21 -0.18 10.45 -1.61
CA LEU A 21 -1.49 9.82 -1.87
C LEU A 21 -2.52 10.84 -2.45
N LEU A 22 -2.08 12.07 -2.68
CA LEU A 22 -2.92 13.23 -2.91
C LEU A 22 -3.08 13.53 -4.41
N SER A 23 -3.65 12.60 -5.17
CA SER A 23 -4.07 12.91 -6.55
C SER A 23 -5.32 12.19 -7.03
N LEU A 24 -6.04 11.49 -6.16
CA LEU A 24 -7.44 11.15 -6.43
C LEU A 24 -8.26 12.45 -6.40
N ARG A 25 -8.40 13.07 -7.57
CA ARG A 25 -9.30 14.21 -7.83
C ARG A 25 -10.71 13.76 -7.44
N ARG A 26 -11.11 14.03 -6.19
CA ARG A 26 -12.29 13.40 -5.55
C ARG A 26 -13.57 13.78 -6.27
N LYS A 27 -14.09 12.85 -7.08
CA LYS A 27 -15.48 12.89 -7.58
C LYS A 27 -16.46 12.25 -6.59
N ARG A 28 -15.97 11.42 -5.66
CA ARG A 28 -16.74 10.71 -4.63
C ARG A 28 -15.91 10.46 -3.37
N PRO A 29 -16.53 10.22 -2.20
CA PRO A 29 -15.82 9.79 -0.99
C PRO A 29 -15.07 8.46 -1.20
N LEU A 30 -14.01 8.25 -0.43
CA LEU A 30 -13.21 7.02 -0.46
C LEU A 30 -13.97 5.87 0.20
N GLU A 31 -13.97 4.71 -0.44
CA GLU A 31 -14.55 3.47 0.09
C GLU A 31 -13.44 2.48 0.47
N TYR A 32 -13.74 1.51 1.33
CA TYR A 32 -12.76 0.52 1.78
C TYR A 32 -12.18 -0.30 0.63
N SER A 33 -12.97 -0.54 -0.42
CA SER A 33 -12.53 -1.20 -1.65
C SER A 33 -11.51 -0.41 -2.47
N ASP A 34 -11.38 0.90 -2.23
CA ASP A 34 -10.41 1.75 -2.92
C ASP A 34 -9.04 1.72 -2.21
N LEU A 35 -8.93 1.09 -1.04
CA LEU A 35 -7.69 0.97 -0.29
C LEU A 35 -6.84 -0.18 -0.82
N PHE A 36 -5.53 0.03 -0.88
CA PHE A 36 -4.60 -1.04 -1.21
C PHE A 36 -4.39 -1.96 0.00
N ASP A 37 -4.11 -3.24 -0.28
CA ASP A 37 -3.73 -4.23 0.73
C ASP A 37 -2.44 -3.80 1.46
N VAL A 38 -2.31 -4.17 2.74
CA VAL A 38 -1.09 -3.89 3.53
C VAL A 38 0.13 -4.56 2.87
N LEU A 39 1.28 -3.88 2.94
CA LEU A 39 2.53 -4.41 2.43
C LEU A 39 2.87 -5.76 3.10
N PRO A 40 3.44 -6.73 2.37
CA PRO A 40 3.76 -8.05 2.92
C PRO A 40 4.63 -8.01 4.17
N ASP A 41 5.61 -7.10 4.21
CA ASP A 41 6.55 -6.95 5.32
C ASP A 41 5.93 -6.31 6.57
N ASP A 42 4.78 -5.63 6.41
CA ASP A 42 4.05 -4.96 7.48
C ASP A 42 2.86 -5.80 8.00
N GLN A 43 2.70 -7.04 7.49
CA GLN A 43 1.72 -7.98 8.03
C GLN A 43 2.17 -8.48 9.40
N SER A 44 1.21 -8.82 10.28
CA SER A 44 1.52 -9.24 11.65
C SER A 44 2.37 -10.51 11.73
N GLU A 45 2.20 -11.43 10.77
CA GLU A 45 2.87 -12.74 10.72
C GLU A 45 4.41 -12.63 10.85
N PRO A 46 5.13 -11.92 9.95
CA PRO A 46 6.59 -11.80 10.03
C PRO A 46 7.12 -11.05 11.27
N TRP A 47 6.27 -10.31 11.99
CA TRP A 47 6.67 -9.64 13.23
C TRP A 47 6.45 -10.52 14.47
N ILE A 48 5.41 -11.35 14.47
CA ILE A 48 5.15 -12.34 15.52
C ILE A 48 6.32 -13.34 15.56
N ASP A 49 6.72 -13.87 14.40
CA ASP A 49 7.82 -14.83 14.27
C ASP A 49 9.19 -14.27 14.70
N ARG A 50 9.37 -12.94 14.73
CA ARG A 50 10.62 -12.29 15.18
C ARG A 50 10.66 -12.01 16.68
N LEU A 51 9.52 -12.08 17.36
CA LEU A 51 9.39 -11.75 18.79
C LEU A 51 9.39 -12.98 19.70
N GLU A 52 9.18 -14.18 19.14
CA GLU A 52 9.35 -15.48 19.83
C GLU A 52 10.83 -15.87 19.96
#